data_AF-A0A1E3BNA2-F1
#
_entry.id   AF-A0A1E3BNA2-F1
#
_cell.length_a   1.000
_cell.length_b   1.000
_cell.length_c   1.000
_cell.angle_alpha   90.00
_cell.angle_beta   90.00
_cell.angle_gamma   90.00
#
_symmetry.space_group_name_H-M   'P 1'
#
loop_
_entity.id
_entity.type
_entity.pdbx_description
1 polymer ?
#
loop_
_entity_poly.entity_id
_entity_poly.type
_entity_poly.pdbx_seq_one_letter_code
_entity_poly.pdbx_strand_id
1 'polypeptide(L)'
;MKVSIVSTILSAALATASPHFGMASLDNWKPAGHGDFRGPCPMLNTLSNHGFLPHDGRNLTREVVINGLSEGLNFNVSLGSLMFDMALVANPEPNATYFTLDNLNRHNVLEHDASMSRSDAYYGNNHVFNSTIFDKTKAYWTKPVLDVTMLANGKLARQIQSRASNPNYTFTSSMEEFSLGEVAAPVIAFGDIQHGRVNRSLVEYFFENERLPAELGWTRPEKVISLTDISKVTEMIRNATSLITPSKSGSRSGSTKRDLHGGMFR
;
A
#
# COMPACT_ATOMS: atom_id res chain seq x y z
N MET A 1 28.09 -71.22 -12.38
CA MET A 1 27.63 -70.08 -11.55
C MET A 1 28.09 -68.77 -12.18
N LYS A 2 27.17 -68.01 -12.76
CA LYS A 2 27.38 -66.58 -13.08
C LYS A 2 26.09 -65.88 -12.67
N VAL A 3 26.14 -65.14 -11.58
CA VAL A 3 25.04 -64.32 -11.07
C VAL A 3 25.30 -62.91 -11.58
N SER A 4 24.49 -62.45 -12.54
CA SER A 4 24.47 -61.04 -12.95
C SER A 4 23.53 -60.28 -12.02
N ILE A 5 24.09 -59.36 -11.22
CA ILE A 5 23.33 -58.44 -10.39
C ILE A 5 23.07 -57.19 -11.23
N VAL A 6 21.82 -57.00 -11.65
CA VAL A 6 21.37 -55.74 -12.26
C VAL A 6 21.02 -54.79 -11.13
N SER A 7 21.87 -53.80 -10.89
CA SER A 7 21.62 -52.73 -9.92
C SER A 7 20.75 -51.66 -10.59
N THR A 8 19.47 -51.62 -10.24
CA THR A 8 18.53 -50.58 -10.70
C THR A 8 18.61 -49.42 -9.72
N ILE A 9 19.29 -48.34 -10.11
CA ILE A 9 19.30 -47.10 -9.34
C ILE A 9 17.96 -46.40 -9.57
N LEU A 10 17.08 -46.49 -8.58
CA LEU A 10 15.82 -45.75 -8.55
C LEU A 10 16.10 -44.33 -8.04
N SER A 11 16.31 -43.40 -8.95
CA SER A 11 16.41 -41.97 -8.62
C SER A 11 15.03 -41.45 -8.25
N ALA A 12 14.74 -41.39 -6.94
CA ALA A 12 13.59 -40.65 -6.43
C ALA A 12 13.87 -39.15 -6.58
N ALA A 13 13.29 -38.52 -7.61
CA ALA A 13 13.24 -37.07 -7.70
C ALA A 13 12.28 -36.54 -6.63
N LEU A 14 12.82 -36.04 -5.52
CA LEU A 14 12.07 -35.21 -4.57
C LEU A 14 11.79 -33.87 -5.25
N ALA A 15 10.64 -33.76 -5.91
CA ALA A 15 10.09 -32.47 -6.29
C ALA A 15 9.73 -31.72 -5.00
N THR A 16 10.56 -30.77 -4.58
CA THR A 16 10.20 -29.79 -3.56
C THR A 16 9.17 -28.84 -4.18
N ALA A 17 7.91 -29.28 -4.26
CA ALA A 17 6.80 -28.37 -4.49
C ALA A 17 6.70 -27.49 -3.24
N SER A 18 7.17 -26.25 -3.31
CA SER A 18 6.87 -25.24 -2.29
C SER A 18 5.35 -25.06 -2.28
N PRO A 19 4.62 -25.54 -1.25
CA PRO A 19 3.16 -25.55 -1.25
C PRO A 19 2.55 -24.14 -1.15
N HIS A 20 3.38 -23.10 -1.09
CA HIS A 20 3.00 -21.71 -0.83
C HIS A 20 2.61 -20.90 -2.09
N PHE A 21 2.95 -21.37 -3.29
CA PHE A 21 2.55 -20.72 -4.55
C PHE A 21 1.38 -21.48 -5.18
N GLY A 22 0.16 -20.97 -5.00
CA GLY A 22 -0.96 -21.37 -5.85
C GLY A 22 -0.70 -21.00 -7.31
N MET A 23 -1.49 -21.53 -8.26
CA MET A 23 -1.45 -21.04 -9.65
C MET A 23 -1.85 -19.56 -9.66
N ALA A 24 -0.87 -18.66 -9.70
CA ALA A 24 -1.08 -17.23 -9.80
C ALA A 24 -1.94 -16.91 -11.03
N SER A 25 -3.11 -16.31 -10.82
CA SER A 25 -4.02 -15.93 -11.90
C SER A 25 -5.07 -14.93 -11.43
N LEU A 26 -5.58 -14.13 -12.38
CA LEU A 26 -6.75 -13.29 -12.15
C LEU A 26 -7.99 -14.11 -11.76
N ASP A 27 -8.11 -15.34 -12.26
CA ASP A 27 -9.27 -16.20 -12.02
C ASP A 27 -9.19 -17.01 -10.72
N ASN A 28 -8.00 -17.11 -10.11
CA ASN A 28 -7.75 -17.96 -8.93
C ASN A 28 -7.84 -17.20 -7.60
N TRP A 29 -8.70 -16.19 -7.52
CA TRP A 29 -8.93 -15.48 -6.26
C TRP A 29 -9.55 -16.40 -5.21
N LYS A 30 -8.97 -16.39 -4.01
CA LYS A 30 -9.53 -17.03 -2.82
C LYS A 30 -9.40 -16.05 -1.64
N PRO A 31 -10.41 -15.97 -0.76
CA PRO A 31 -10.28 -15.16 0.44
C PRO A 31 -9.22 -15.76 1.38
N ALA A 32 -8.63 -14.93 2.22
CA ALA A 32 -7.73 -15.39 3.28
C ALA A 32 -8.44 -16.38 4.22
N GLY A 33 -7.80 -17.51 4.50
CA GLY A 33 -8.28 -18.52 5.43
C GLY A 33 -7.91 -18.25 6.89
N HIS A 34 -8.37 -19.13 7.78
CA HIS A 34 -7.98 -19.07 9.19
C HIS A 34 -6.47 -19.27 9.35
N GLY A 35 -5.81 -18.27 9.93
CA GLY A 35 -4.37 -18.29 10.16
C GLY A 35 -3.55 -17.71 9.01
N ASP A 36 -4.15 -17.27 7.91
CA ASP A 36 -3.42 -16.51 6.88
C ASP A 36 -3.16 -15.08 7.36
N PHE A 37 -1.98 -14.55 7.07
CA PHE A 37 -1.62 -13.19 7.42
C PHE A 37 -2.08 -12.21 6.37
N ARG A 38 -2.69 -11.11 6.81
CA ARG A 38 -3.06 -9.97 5.97
C ARG A 38 -2.66 -8.68 6.69
N GLY A 39 -2.40 -7.65 5.90
CA GLY A 39 -1.86 -6.37 6.34
C GLY A 39 -2.81 -5.20 6.09
N PRO A 40 -2.37 -3.95 6.33
CA PRO A 40 -3.14 -2.75 6.01
C PRO A 40 -3.12 -2.42 4.51
N CYS A 41 -2.20 -3.01 3.74
CA CYS A 41 -2.06 -2.76 2.31
C CYS A 41 -3.06 -3.63 1.51
N PRO A 42 -4.11 -3.03 0.90
CA PRO A 42 -5.09 -3.80 0.15
C PRO A 42 -4.49 -4.50 -1.07
N MET A 43 -3.42 -3.94 -1.67
CA MET A 43 -2.81 -4.54 -2.85
C MET A 43 -2.04 -5.82 -2.53
N LEU A 44 -1.22 -5.83 -1.47
CA LEU A 44 -0.50 -7.04 -1.08
C LEU A 44 -1.44 -8.13 -0.57
N ASN A 45 -2.53 -7.75 0.11
CA ASN A 45 -3.61 -8.66 0.46
C ASN A 45 -4.24 -9.28 -0.80
N THR A 46 -4.58 -8.43 -1.77
CA THR A 46 -5.14 -8.85 -3.07
C THR A 46 -4.21 -9.81 -3.80
N LEU A 47 -2.92 -9.48 -3.93
CA LEU A 47 -1.96 -10.34 -4.62
C LEU A 47 -1.77 -11.69 -3.91
N SER A 48 -1.86 -11.73 -2.59
CA SER A 48 -1.85 -13.00 -1.83
C SER A 48 -3.16 -13.78 -2.05
N ASN A 49 -4.31 -13.11 -2.08
CA ASN A 49 -5.61 -13.72 -2.39
C ASN A 49 -5.65 -14.34 -3.81
N HIS A 50 -4.93 -13.77 -4.77
CA HIS A 50 -4.78 -14.29 -6.14
C HIS A 50 -3.61 -15.29 -6.32
N GLY A 51 -2.79 -15.50 -5.30
CA GLY A 51 -1.63 -16.39 -5.36
C GLY A 51 -0.40 -15.84 -6.09
N PHE A 52 -0.37 -14.55 -6.46
CA PHE A 52 0.84 -13.87 -6.96
C PHE A 52 1.90 -13.70 -5.86
N LEU A 53 1.44 -13.63 -4.61
CA LEU A 53 2.27 -13.75 -3.42
C LEU A 53 1.84 -15.01 -2.65
N PRO A 54 2.68 -15.54 -1.75
CA PRO A 54 2.31 -16.60 -0.82
C PRO A 54 0.94 -16.34 -0.19
N HIS A 55 -0.02 -17.24 -0.43
CA HIS A 55 -1.42 -17.03 -0.03
C HIS A 55 -1.58 -16.86 1.48
N ASP A 56 -0.69 -17.50 2.24
CA ASP A 56 -0.63 -17.45 3.69
C ASP A 56 -0.07 -16.12 4.24
N GLY A 57 0.38 -15.21 3.36
CA GLY A 57 0.93 -13.90 3.71
C GLY A 57 2.29 -13.95 4.40
N ARG A 58 3.01 -15.08 4.31
CA ARG A 58 4.30 -15.32 4.99
C ARG A 58 5.48 -15.33 4.02
N ASN A 59 6.68 -15.21 4.58
CA ASN A 59 7.96 -15.34 3.88
C ASN A 59 8.06 -14.49 2.59
N LEU A 60 7.65 -13.23 2.67
CA LEU A 60 7.76 -12.29 1.55
C LEU A 60 9.20 -11.82 1.45
N THR A 61 10.01 -12.54 0.67
CA THR A 61 11.38 -12.16 0.33
C THR A 61 11.40 -11.16 -0.83
N ARG A 62 12.55 -10.54 -1.10
CA ARG A 62 12.71 -9.57 -2.19
C ARG A 62 12.28 -10.15 -3.54
N GLU A 63 12.75 -11.35 -3.86
CA GLU A 63 12.44 -12.04 -5.11
C GLU A 63 10.94 -12.31 -5.22
N VAL A 64 10.32 -12.81 -4.16
CA VAL A 64 8.88 -13.09 -4.12
C VAL A 64 8.06 -11.82 -4.37
N VAL A 65 8.40 -10.71 -3.72
CA VAL A 65 7.69 -9.44 -3.88
C VAL A 65 7.90 -8.87 -5.29
N ILE A 66 9.11 -8.89 -5.82
CA ILE A 66 9.40 -8.42 -7.19
C ILE A 66 8.61 -9.23 -8.22
N ASN A 67 8.64 -10.56 -8.11
CA ASN A 67 7.94 -11.44 -9.05
C ASN A 67 6.43 -11.25 -8.95
N GLY A 68 5.86 -11.23 -7.74
CA GLY A 68 4.42 -11.05 -7.55
C GLY A 68 3.89 -9.70 -8.04
N LEU A 69 4.64 -8.61 -7.82
CA LEU A 69 4.28 -7.28 -8.34
C LEU A 69 4.45 -7.20 -9.87
N SER A 70 5.47 -7.84 -10.43
CA SER A 70 5.67 -7.92 -11.88
C SER A 70 4.55 -8.72 -12.54
N GLU A 71 4.24 -9.91 -12.05
CA GLU A 71 3.22 -10.79 -12.61
C GLU A 71 1.81 -10.21 -12.43
N GLY A 72 1.48 -9.68 -11.24
CA GLY A 72 0.15 -9.15 -10.96
C GLY A 72 -0.13 -7.77 -11.56
N LEU A 73 0.87 -6.89 -11.63
CA LEU A 73 0.68 -5.46 -11.93
C LEU A 73 1.61 -4.89 -13.00
N ASN A 74 2.53 -5.68 -13.56
CA ASN A 74 3.55 -5.22 -14.52
C ASN A 74 4.54 -4.19 -13.96
N PHE A 75 4.83 -4.26 -12.65
CA PHE A 75 5.83 -3.39 -12.03
C PHE A 75 7.24 -3.86 -12.40
N ASN A 76 8.13 -2.93 -12.71
CA ASN A 76 9.52 -3.28 -12.99
C ASN A 76 10.28 -3.67 -11.72
N VAL A 77 11.45 -4.31 -11.91
CA VAL A 77 12.32 -4.79 -10.83
C VAL A 77 12.70 -3.68 -9.86
N SER A 78 13.04 -2.47 -10.36
CA SER A 78 13.45 -1.35 -9.52
C SER A 78 12.33 -0.87 -8.61
N LEU A 79 11.11 -0.78 -9.12
CA LEU A 79 9.92 -0.41 -8.34
C LEU A 79 9.59 -1.50 -7.32
N GLY A 80 9.57 -2.77 -7.72
CA GLY A 80 9.34 -3.88 -6.79
C GLY A 80 10.39 -3.96 -5.68
N SER A 81 11.66 -3.71 -6.01
CA SER A 81 12.76 -3.67 -5.05
C SER A 81 12.60 -2.54 -4.04
N LEU A 82 12.24 -1.32 -4.49
CA LEU A 82 11.99 -0.21 -3.59
C LEU A 82 10.79 -0.50 -2.66
N MET A 83 9.72 -1.07 -3.19
CA MET A 83 8.55 -1.45 -2.38
C MET A 83 8.90 -2.51 -1.33
N PHE A 84 9.76 -3.47 -1.68
CA PHE A 84 10.29 -4.43 -0.70
C PHE A 84 11.12 -3.73 0.39
N ASP A 85 12.02 -2.81 0.03
CA ASP A 85 12.85 -2.09 1.00
C ASP A 85 11.99 -1.27 1.99
N MET A 86 10.94 -0.62 1.49
CA MET A 86 9.98 0.11 2.33
C MET A 86 9.18 -0.80 3.26
N ALA A 87 8.85 -2.03 2.83
CA ALA A 87 8.10 -2.99 3.64
C ALA A 87 8.97 -3.72 4.67
N LEU A 88 10.24 -3.98 4.34
CA LEU A 88 11.16 -4.78 5.15
C LEU A 88 11.37 -4.18 6.55
N VAL A 89 11.35 -2.86 6.68
CA VAL A 89 11.49 -2.15 7.98
C VAL A 89 10.41 -2.52 8.99
N ALA A 90 9.28 -3.06 8.53
CA ALA A 90 8.21 -3.56 9.37
C ALA A 90 8.57 -4.89 10.05
N ASN A 91 9.52 -5.67 9.55
CA ASN A 91 10.02 -6.83 10.29
C ASN A 91 10.94 -6.35 11.44
N PRO A 92 10.61 -6.61 12.72
CA PRO A 92 11.44 -6.19 13.85
C PRO A 92 12.74 -7.00 14.00
N GLU A 93 12.90 -8.10 13.27
CA GLU A 93 14.09 -8.95 13.34
C GLU A 93 15.35 -8.21 12.84
N PRO A 94 16.46 -8.24 13.60
CA PRO A 94 17.72 -7.69 13.12
C PRO A 94 18.19 -8.39 11.83
N ASN A 95 18.60 -7.61 10.82
CA ASN A 95 19.06 -8.12 9.52
C ASN A 95 18.01 -8.99 8.79
N ALA A 96 16.72 -8.69 8.99
CA ALA A 96 15.64 -9.36 8.26
C ALA A 96 15.87 -9.35 6.75
N THR A 97 15.55 -10.47 6.09
CA THR A 97 15.62 -10.64 4.63
C THR A 97 14.25 -10.90 4.00
N TYR A 98 13.21 -10.89 4.82
CA TYR A 98 11.82 -11.11 4.46
C TYR A 98 10.92 -10.33 5.44
N PHE A 99 9.64 -10.18 5.09
CA PHE A 99 8.61 -9.77 6.02
C PHE A 99 7.38 -10.67 5.87
N THR A 100 6.42 -10.49 6.77
CA THR A 100 5.08 -11.06 6.64
C THR A 100 4.05 -9.95 6.52
N LEU A 101 2.88 -10.23 5.94
CA LEU A 101 1.82 -9.22 5.87
C LEU A 101 1.35 -8.74 7.25
N ASP A 102 1.43 -9.60 8.27
CA ASP A 102 1.11 -9.22 9.64
C ASP A 102 2.13 -8.22 10.22
N ASN A 103 3.41 -8.31 9.85
CA ASN A 103 4.40 -7.33 10.30
C ASN A 103 4.07 -5.90 9.85
N LEU A 104 3.39 -5.74 8.71
CA LEU A 104 2.96 -4.44 8.21
C LEU A 104 1.90 -3.78 9.11
N ASN A 105 1.28 -4.52 10.04
CA ASN A 105 0.31 -3.99 11.01
C ASN A 105 0.95 -3.16 12.12
N ARG A 106 2.29 -3.11 12.20
CA ARG A 106 3.01 -2.34 13.23
C ARG A 106 2.82 -0.84 13.04
N HIS A 107 2.13 -0.24 13.99
CA HIS A 107 1.83 1.19 13.99
C HIS A 107 3.09 2.07 14.09
N ASN A 108 3.09 3.17 13.36
CA ASN A 108 4.15 4.17 13.30
C ASN A 108 5.50 3.67 12.75
N VAL A 109 5.48 2.61 11.94
CA VAL A 109 6.64 2.13 11.17
C VAL A 109 6.44 2.44 9.69
N LEU A 110 5.44 1.82 9.09
CA LEU A 110 4.95 2.11 7.74
C LEU A 110 3.44 2.40 7.78
N GLU A 111 2.70 1.59 8.54
CA GLU A 111 1.30 1.89 8.91
C GLU A 111 1.22 3.19 9.71
N HIS A 112 0.20 3.98 9.42
CA HIS A 112 0.01 5.32 9.96
C HIS A 112 -1.48 5.69 10.06
N ASP A 113 -1.76 6.67 10.91
CA ASP A 113 -3.12 7.23 11.08
C ASP A 113 -3.68 7.84 9.79
N ALA A 114 -4.99 8.10 9.79
CA ALA A 114 -5.71 8.69 8.68
C ALA A 114 -5.64 7.89 7.38
N SER A 115 -5.63 6.56 7.47
CA SER A 115 -5.76 5.69 6.29
C SER A 115 -7.10 5.91 5.58
N MET A 116 -7.14 5.64 4.28
CA MET A 116 -8.34 5.81 3.45
C MET A 116 -9.44 4.78 3.77
N SER A 117 -9.09 3.60 4.29
CA SER A 117 -10.05 2.50 4.47
C SER A 117 -9.85 1.69 5.76
N ARG A 118 -8.90 2.08 6.63
CA ARG A 118 -8.61 1.42 7.91
C ARG A 118 -8.86 2.40 9.06
N SER A 119 -9.25 1.88 10.22
CA SER A 119 -9.31 2.70 11.44
C SER A 119 -7.90 3.05 11.89
N ASP A 120 -7.74 4.13 12.63
CA ASP A 120 -6.47 4.43 13.30
C ASP A 120 -6.17 3.38 14.39
N ALA A 121 -4.88 3.11 14.65
CA ALA A 121 -4.47 2.12 15.65
C ALA A 121 -4.99 2.41 17.07
N TYR A 122 -5.22 3.69 17.39
CA TYR A 122 -5.86 4.12 18.63
C TYR A 122 -7.19 3.40 18.93
N TYR A 123 -7.95 3.00 17.90
CA TYR A 123 -9.23 2.31 18.04
C TYR A 123 -9.11 0.77 18.02
N GLY A 124 -7.89 0.22 18.01
CA GLY A 124 -7.60 -1.19 18.25
C GLY A 124 -7.37 -2.06 17.00
N ASN A 125 -7.89 -1.71 15.82
CA ASN A 125 -7.61 -2.44 14.57
C ASN A 125 -7.29 -1.49 13.42
N ASN A 126 -6.04 -1.52 12.95
CA ASN A 126 -5.48 -0.62 11.95
C ASN A 126 -5.27 -1.24 10.55
N HIS A 127 -5.70 -2.48 10.33
CA HIS A 127 -5.33 -3.23 9.13
C HIS A 127 -6.50 -3.90 8.41
N VAL A 128 -7.57 -4.24 9.13
CA VAL A 128 -8.79 -4.77 8.54
C VAL A 128 -9.56 -3.65 7.83
N PHE A 129 -10.05 -3.93 6.63
CA PHE A 129 -10.90 -3.02 5.87
C PHE A 129 -12.11 -2.58 6.72
N ASN A 130 -12.39 -1.27 6.73
CA ASN A 130 -13.50 -0.67 7.44
C ASN A 130 -14.35 0.15 6.46
N SER A 131 -15.53 -0.36 6.13
CA SER A 131 -16.47 0.28 5.21
C SER A 131 -16.90 1.66 5.67
N THR A 132 -17.16 1.86 6.96
CA THR A 132 -17.55 3.18 7.50
C THR A 132 -16.42 4.21 7.35
N ILE A 133 -15.16 3.79 7.47
CA ILE A 133 -14.03 4.68 7.20
C ILE A 133 -13.90 4.96 5.70
N PHE A 134 -14.00 3.92 4.87
CA PHE A 134 -13.90 4.06 3.43
C PHE A 134 -15.02 4.93 2.83
N ASP A 135 -16.23 4.84 3.36
CA ASP A 135 -17.37 5.69 2.98
C ASP A 135 -17.07 7.19 3.20
N LYS A 136 -16.33 7.53 4.25
CA LYS A 136 -15.90 8.93 4.50
C LYS A 136 -14.88 9.41 3.46
N THR A 137 -14.03 8.52 2.95
CA THR A 137 -13.17 8.84 1.81
C THR A 137 -14.00 8.97 0.53
N LYS A 138 -14.89 8.02 0.24
CA LYS A 138 -15.77 7.99 -0.94
C LYS A 138 -16.73 9.19 -1.01
N ALA A 139 -17.05 9.83 0.12
CA ALA A 139 -17.87 11.04 0.14
C ALA A 139 -17.29 12.19 -0.72
N TYR A 140 -15.98 12.18 -0.99
CA TYR A 140 -15.29 13.16 -1.85
C TYR A 140 -15.14 12.71 -3.30
N TRP A 141 -15.64 11.52 -3.65
CA TRP A 141 -15.57 10.93 -4.97
C TRP A 141 -16.84 11.17 -5.78
N THR A 142 -17.14 12.44 -6.07
CA THR A 142 -18.40 12.93 -6.65
C THR A 142 -18.68 12.55 -8.12
N LYS A 143 -17.82 11.79 -8.80
CA LYS A 143 -17.95 11.43 -10.23
C LYS A 143 -17.62 9.96 -10.49
N PRO A 144 -18.11 9.35 -11.59
CA PRO A 144 -17.75 7.99 -11.98
C PRO A 144 -16.27 7.80 -12.33
N VAL A 145 -15.61 8.86 -12.83
CA VAL A 145 -14.15 8.88 -13.05
C VAL A 145 -13.53 9.83 -12.05
N LEU A 146 -12.68 9.29 -11.19
CA LEU A 146 -11.95 10.03 -10.17
C LEU A 146 -10.76 10.73 -10.82
N ASP A 147 -10.55 12.00 -10.45
CA ASP A 147 -9.29 12.69 -10.70
C ASP A 147 -8.45 12.77 -9.42
N VAL A 148 -7.20 13.20 -9.57
CA VAL A 148 -6.24 13.38 -8.46
C VAL A 148 -6.78 14.27 -7.34
N THR A 149 -7.60 15.29 -7.67
CA THR A 149 -8.19 16.18 -6.68
C THR A 149 -9.21 15.44 -5.80
N MET A 150 -10.06 14.61 -6.40
CA MET A 150 -11.03 13.81 -5.65
C MET A 150 -10.35 12.79 -4.72
N LEU A 151 -9.27 12.14 -5.20
CA LEU A 151 -8.47 11.21 -4.39
C LEU A 151 -7.79 11.94 -3.21
N ALA A 152 -7.14 13.07 -3.48
CA ALA A 152 -6.46 13.88 -2.47
C ALA A 152 -7.44 14.44 -1.42
N ASN A 153 -8.61 14.93 -1.85
CA ASN A 153 -9.66 15.42 -0.95
C ASN A 153 -10.16 14.31 0.00
N GLY A 154 -10.31 13.08 -0.51
CA GLY A 154 -10.67 11.93 0.32
C GLY A 154 -9.62 11.64 1.41
N LYS A 155 -8.33 11.73 1.08
CA LYS A 155 -7.23 11.59 2.07
C LYS A 155 -7.20 12.75 3.07
N LEU A 156 -7.35 13.99 2.60
CA LEU A 156 -7.36 15.17 3.46
C LEU A 156 -8.51 15.12 4.47
N ALA A 157 -9.70 14.72 4.03
CA ALA A 157 -10.85 14.54 4.91
C ALA A 157 -10.58 13.50 6.01
N ARG A 158 -9.88 12.42 5.67
CA ARG A 158 -9.45 11.41 6.64
C ARG A 158 -8.48 11.98 7.67
N GLN A 159 -7.52 12.82 7.27
CA GLN A 159 -6.62 13.49 8.21
C GLN A 159 -7.37 14.43 9.16
N ILE A 160 -8.31 15.23 8.64
CA ILE A 160 -9.12 16.15 9.46
C ILE A 160 -9.91 15.35 10.51
N GLN A 161 -10.61 14.30 10.08
CA GLN A 161 -11.43 13.50 10.97
C GLN A 161 -10.59 12.73 12.00
N SER A 162 -9.49 12.11 11.56
CA SER A 162 -8.57 11.38 12.42
C SER A 162 -7.99 12.30 13.48
N ARG A 163 -7.42 13.45 13.09
CA ARG A 163 -6.91 14.48 14.01
C ARG A 163 -7.97 15.03 14.99
N ALA A 164 -9.22 15.12 14.56
CA ALA A 164 -10.30 15.63 15.42
C ALA A 164 -10.80 14.61 16.46
N SER A 165 -10.59 13.31 16.23
CA SER A 165 -11.19 12.24 17.05
C SER A 165 -10.17 11.33 17.74
N ASN A 166 -8.95 11.22 17.20
CA ASN A 166 -7.85 10.45 17.76
C ASN A 166 -6.94 11.39 18.58
N PRO A 167 -6.94 11.29 19.92
CA PRO A 167 -6.09 12.12 20.78
C PRO A 167 -4.58 11.81 20.61
N ASN A 168 -4.26 10.66 20.03
CA ASN A 168 -2.89 10.20 19.76
C ASN A 168 -2.52 10.34 18.28
N TYR A 169 -3.24 11.18 17.51
CA TYR A 169 -2.99 11.36 16.08
C TYR A 169 -1.53 11.67 15.77
N THR A 170 -0.95 10.87 14.87
CA THR A 170 0.41 11.01 14.38
C THR A 170 0.44 10.96 12.85
N PHE A 171 1.09 11.95 12.25
CA PHE A 171 1.30 11.99 10.81
C PHE A 171 2.56 12.78 10.50
N THR A 172 3.66 12.09 10.23
CA THR A 172 4.99 12.70 10.03
C THR A 172 5.23 13.02 8.56
N SER A 173 6.26 13.82 8.24
CA SER A 173 6.65 14.07 6.84
C SER A 173 7.02 12.80 6.08
N SER A 174 7.59 11.79 6.75
CA SER A 174 7.87 10.49 6.12
C SER A 174 6.59 9.72 5.82
N MET A 175 5.57 9.81 6.68
CA MET A 175 4.24 9.22 6.44
C MET A 175 3.50 9.96 5.33
N GLU A 176 3.70 11.28 5.18
CA GLU A 176 3.14 12.04 4.05
C GLU A 176 3.65 11.49 2.72
N GLU A 177 4.96 11.33 2.57
CA GLU A 177 5.56 10.82 1.33
C GLU A 177 5.05 9.42 0.98
N PHE A 178 4.93 8.54 1.97
CA PHE A 178 4.34 7.22 1.77
C PHE A 178 2.85 7.33 1.36
N SER A 179 2.07 8.14 2.07
CA SER A 179 0.64 8.23 1.84
C SER A 179 0.27 8.91 0.52
N LEU A 180 1.11 9.83 0.01
CA LEU A 180 0.93 10.35 -1.35
C LEU A 180 1.05 9.23 -2.40
N GLY A 181 1.99 8.30 -2.22
CA GLY A 181 2.08 7.09 -3.04
C GLY A 181 0.85 6.19 -2.93
N GLU A 182 0.29 6.02 -1.72
CA GLU A 182 -0.96 5.26 -1.53
C GLU A 182 -2.16 5.90 -2.23
N VAL A 183 -2.27 7.23 -2.19
CA VAL A 183 -3.35 7.97 -2.87
C VAL A 183 -3.19 7.89 -4.39
N ALA A 184 -1.96 7.84 -4.90
CA ALA A 184 -1.67 7.63 -6.31
C ALA A 184 -1.94 6.19 -6.78
N ALA A 185 -1.82 5.19 -5.90
CA ALA A 185 -1.83 3.77 -6.24
C ALA A 185 -3.05 3.30 -7.06
N PRO A 186 -4.31 3.77 -6.80
CA PRO A 186 -5.44 3.38 -7.64
C PRO A 186 -5.31 3.82 -9.10
N VAL A 187 -4.76 5.01 -9.36
CA VAL A 187 -4.48 5.48 -10.73
C VAL A 187 -3.40 4.63 -11.38
N ILE A 188 -2.34 4.30 -10.64
CA ILE A 188 -1.23 3.48 -11.13
C ILE A 188 -1.70 2.08 -11.50
N ALA A 189 -2.50 1.43 -10.66
CA ALA A 189 -2.92 0.06 -10.86
C ALA A 189 -4.07 -0.10 -11.86
N PHE A 190 -5.03 0.84 -11.86
CA PHE A 190 -6.32 0.66 -12.54
C PHE A 190 -6.69 1.79 -13.51
N GLY A 191 -5.86 2.82 -13.64
CA GLY A 191 -6.24 4.09 -14.26
C GLY A 191 -5.34 4.55 -15.41
N ASP A 192 -5.61 5.79 -15.80
CA ASP A 192 -4.83 6.57 -16.75
C ASP A 192 -3.79 7.42 -16.01
N ILE A 193 -2.55 6.92 -16.00
CA ILE A 193 -1.37 7.57 -15.41
C ILE A 193 -1.08 8.93 -16.07
N GLN A 194 -1.39 9.11 -17.36
CA GLN A 194 -1.06 10.34 -18.06
C GLN A 194 -1.92 11.52 -17.60
N HIS A 195 -3.18 11.24 -17.27
CA HIS A 195 -4.16 12.26 -16.87
C HIS A 195 -4.54 12.19 -15.39
N GLY A 196 -3.98 11.27 -14.61
CA GLY A 196 -4.27 11.16 -13.19
C GLY A 196 -5.73 10.75 -12.93
N ARG A 197 -6.27 9.81 -13.71
CA ARG A 197 -7.69 9.45 -13.64
C ARG A 197 -7.89 7.96 -13.44
N VAL A 198 -8.93 7.57 -12.72
CA VAL A 198 -9.29 6.16 -12.51
C VAL A 198 -10.81 5.99 -12.41
N ASN A 199 -11.34 4.89 -12.94
CA ASN A 199 -12.76 4.58 -12.79
C ASN A 199 -13.05 4.23 -11.32
N ARG A 200 -14.00 4.96 -10.72
CA ARG A 200 -14.42 4.81 -9.33
C ARG A 200 -14.81 3.38 -8.99
N SER A 201 -15.54 2.69 -9.86
CA SER A 201 -16.02 1.32 -9.58
C SER A 201 -14.88 0.32 -9.42
N LEU A 202 -13.77 0.50 -10.17
CA LEU A 202 -12.59 -0.36 -10.04
C LEU A 202 -11.92 -0.16 -8.68
N VAL A 203 -11.83 1.09 -8.22
CA VAL A 203 -11.24 1.44 -6.92
C VAL A 203 -12.08 0.90 -5.77
N GLU A 204 -13.39 1.13 -5.80
CA GLU A 204 -14.31 0.66 -4.77
C GLU A 204 -14.29 -0.86 -4.67
N TYR A 205 -14.41 -1.55 -5.81
CA TYR A 205 -14.35 -3.00 -5.87
C TYR A 205 -13.06 -3.54 -5.26
N PHE A 206 -11.92 -2.96 -5.65
CA PHE A 206 -10.61 -3.38 -5.15
C PHE A 206 -10.49 -3.27 -3.62
N PHE A 207 -10.89 -2.13 -3.04
CA PHE A 207 -10.80 -1.94 -1.59
C PHE A 207 -11.78 -2.83 -0.82
N GLU A 208 -13.00 -2.99 -1.32
CA GLU A 208 -14.07 -3.72 -0.63
C GLU A 208 -13.89 -5.24 -0.70
N ASN A 209 -13.26 -5.74 -1.75
CA ASN A 209 -13.11 -7.19 -1.98
C ASN A 209 -11.68 -7.70 -1.83
N GLU A 210 -10.68 -6.81 -1.77
CA GLU A 210 -9.26 -7.15 -1.89
C GLU A 210 -9.02 -8.16 -3.01
N ARG A 211 -9.52 -7.78 -4.19
CA ARG A 211 -9.59 -8.56 -5.42
C ARG A 211 -9.30 -7.65 -6.61
N LEU A 212 -8.52 -8.14 -7.57
CA LEU A 212 -8.31 -7.42 -8.84
C LEU A 212 -9.63 -7.35 -9.60
N PRO A 213 -10.06 -6.17 -10.10
CA PRO A 213 -11.40 -5.95 -10.65
C PRO A 213 -11.57 -6.50 -12.08
N ALA A 214 -11.09 -7.70 -12.36
CA ALA A 214 -11.13 -8.33 -13.69
C ALA A 214 -12.57 -8.54 -14.19
N GLU A 215 -13.51 -8.84 -13.30
CA GLU A 215 -14.94 -8.96 -13.63
C GLU A 215 -15.61 -7.63 -14.01
N LEU A 216 -14.97 -6.51 -13.69
CA LEU A 216 -15.38 -5.18 -14.14
C LEU A 216 -14.64 -4.75 -15.42
N GLY A 217 -13.90 -5.67 -16.06
CA GLY A 217 -13.18 -5.43 -17.30
C GLY A 217 -11.77 -4.87 -17.13
N TRP A 218 -11.23 -4.82 -15.90
CA TRP A 218 -9.82 -4.46 -15.71
C TRP A 218 -8.91 -5.59 -16.21
N THR A 219 -7.80 -5.22 -16.84
CA THR A 219 -6.71 -6.13 -17.20
C THR A 219 -5.40 -5.60 -16.64
N ARG A 220 -4.45 -6.52 -16.43
CA ARG A 220 -3.09 -6.16 -16.03
C ARG A 220 -2.52 -5.11 -17.00
N PRO A 221 -1.86 -4.05 -16.50
CA PRO A 221 -1.25 -3.03 -17.35
C PRO A 221 -0.35 -3.63 -18.44
N GLU A 222 -0.56 -3.24 -19.69
CA GLU A 222 0.27 -3.70 -20.81
C GLU A 222 1.67 -3.07 -20.79
N LYS A 223 1.72 -1.79 -20.41
CA LYS A 223 2.97 -1.04 -20.25
C LYS A 223 3.58 -1.34 -18.88
N VAL A 224 4.88 -1.56 -18.87
CA VAL A 224 5.65 -1.74 -17.63
C VAL A 224 5.56 -0.47 -16.81
N ILE A 225 5.16 -0.62 -15.55
CA ILE A 225 5.04 0.48 -14.58
C ILE A 225 6.38 0.64 -13.87
N SER A 226 6.82 1.89 -13.80
CA SER A 226 8.12 2.28 -13.28
C SER A 226 8.02 3.32 -12.18
N LEU A 227 9.13 3.58 -11.49
CA LEU A 227 9.21 4.66 -10.49
C LEU A 227 8.83 6.03 -11.06
N THR A 228 9.13 6.31 -12.34
CA THR A 228 8.76 7.58 -12.96
C THR A 228 7.25 7.75 -13.11
N ASP A 229 6.52 6.65 -13.31
CA ASP A 229 5.05 6.69 -13.35
C ASP A 229 4.46 6.98 -11.97
N ILE A 230 5.01 6.37 -10.91
CA ILE A 230 4.63 6.66 -9.53
C ILE A 230 4.88 8.13 -9.21
N SER A 231 6.09 8.62 -9.46
CA SER A 231 6.47 10.02 -9.19
C SER A 231 5.57 11.00 -9.95
N LYS A 232 5.21 10.69 -11.20
CA LYS A 232 4.32 11.54 -12.01
C LYS A 232 2.95 11.72 -11.34
N VAL A 233 2.31 10.64 -10.91
CA VAL A 233 0.97 10.73 -10.30
C VAL A 233 1.04 11.33 -8.89
N THR A 234 2.06 10.95 -8.09
CA THR A 234 2.31 11.57 -6.78
C THR A 234 2.47 13.08 -6.89
N GLU A 235 3.17 13.58 -7.91
CA GLU A 235 3.33 15.01 -8.14
C GLU A 235 2.01 15.68 -8.57
N MET A 236 1.18 15.01 -9.37
CA MET A 236 -0.18 15.51 -9.65
C MET A 236 -1.03 15.64 -8.38
N ILE A 237 -0.96 14.65 -7.47
CA ILE A 237 -1.65 14.69 -6.17
C ILE A 237 -1.14 15.84 -5.31
N ARG A 238 0.18 16.01 -5.21
CA ARG A 238 0.81 17.09 -4.43
C ARG A 238 0.39 18.47 -4.92
N ASN A 239 0.29 18.64 -6.24
CA ASN A 239 -0.16 19.89 -6.86
C ASN A 239 -1.67 20.13 -6.71
N ALA A 240 -2.48 19.07 -6.59
CA ALA A 240 -3.92 19.18 -6.42
C ALA A 240 -4.29 19.63 -5.00
N THR A 241 -3.58 19.17 -3.96
CA THR A 241 -3.88 19.49 -2.55
C THR A 241 -2.67 19.24 -1.65
N SER A 242 -2.53 20.02 -0.57
CA SER A 242 -1.54 19.78 0.48
C SER A 242 -2.14 18.96 1.62
N LEU A 243 -1.47 17.86 1.99
CA LEU A 243 -1.82 17.10 3.19
C LEU A 243 -1.45 17.87 4.47
N ILE A 244 -2.12 17.55 5.57
CA ILE A 244 -1.90 18.19 6.87
C ILE A 244 -0.78 17.46 7.61
N THR A 245 0.44 17.96 7.45
CA THR A 245 1.61 17.47 8.17
C THR A 245 2.12 18.54 9.12
N PRO A 246 2.28 18.25 10.42
CA PRO A 246 2.90 19.19 11.34
C PRO A 246 4.30 19.55 10.81
N SER A 247 4.58 20.84 10.67
CA SER A 247 5.94 21.28 10.40
C SER A 247 6.84 20.78 11.54
N LYS A 248 8.02 20.24 11.23
CA LYS A 248 9.07 20.13 12.24
C LYS A 248 9.17 21.53 12.85
N SER A 249 9.01 21.65 14.17
CA SER A 249 9.20 22.92 14.86
C SER A 249 10.62 23.40 14.58
N GLY A 250 10.80 24.17 13.51
CA GLY A 250 11.93 25.05 13.39
C GLY A 250 11.88 25.91 14.63
N SER A 251 12.96 25.90 15.42
CA SER A 251 13.24 26.89 16.43
C SER A 251 12.65 28.23 15.98
N ARG A 252 11.56 28.66 16.63
CA ARG A 252 11.19 30.07 16.58
C ARG A 252 12.33 30.77 17.29
N SER A 253 13.35 31.16 16.54
CA SER A 253 14.21 32.27 16.93
C SER A 253 13.26 33.43 17.17
N GLY A 254 13.00 33.71 18.44
CA GLY A 254 12.22 34.85 18.88
C GLY A 254 12.94 36.12 18.43
N SER A 255 12.66 36.57 17.21
CA SER A 255 12.84 37.97 16.88
C SER A 255 11.72 38.70 17.62
N THR A 256 12.04 39.14 18.83
CA THR A 256 11.32 40.22 19.50
C THR A 256 11.34 41.42 18.55
N LYS A 257 10.30 41.58 17.72
CA LYS A 257 9.97 42.88 17.17
C LYS A 257 9.55 43.74 18.37
N ARG A 258 10.50 44.51 18.88
CA ARG A 258 10.21 45.64 19.77
C ARG A 258 9.25 46.56 19.02
N ASP A 259 8.05 46.69 19.55
CA ASP A 259 7.10 47.71 19.18
C ASP A 259 7.71 49.08 19.54
N LEU A 260 7.99 49.90 18.53
CA LEU A 260 8.50 51.26 18.67
C LEU A 260 7.43 52.27 18.24
N HIS A 261 6.22 52.13 18.78
CA HIS A 261 5.21 53.19 18.74
C HIS A 261 4.82 53.66 20.14
N GLY A 262 5.82 54.11 20.90
CA GLY A 262 5.63 55.04 22.02
C GLY A 262 5.69 56.48 21.52
N GLY A 263 4.56 57.03 21.09
CA GLY A 263 4.43 58.44 20.75
C GLY A 263 4.54 59.31 22.01
N MET A 264 5.65 60.06 22.13
CA MET A 264 5.74 61.19 23.04
C MET A 264 5.00 62.38 22.42
N PHE A 265 3.79 62.65 22.93
CA PHE A 265 3.18 63.97 22.91
C PHE A 265 2.51 64.21 24.25
N ARG A 266 3.24 64.87 25.15
CA ARG A 266 2.81 65.98 26.03
C ARG A 266 3.97 66.45 26.88
#